data_AF-A0A945VUH8-F1
#
_entry.id   AF-A0A945VUH8-F1
#
_cell.length_a   1.000
_cell.length_b   1.000
_cell.length_c   1.000
_cell.angle_alpha   90.00
_cell.angle_beta   90.00
_cell.angle_gamma   90.00
#
_symmetry.space_group_name_H-M   'P 1'
#
loop_
_entity.id
_entity.type
_entity.pdbx_description
1 polymer ?
#
loop_
_entity_poly.entity_id
_entity_poly.type
_entity_poly.pdbx_seq_one_letter_code
_entity_poly.pdbx_strand_id
1 'polypeptide(L)'
;MKEKCVVCGIEYVKNRHWQRFCSRNCKDKEQYQIHREKKLHNAKIYGSKNKKRKAITNKIWRAKKKIEKPLYKRWDSMIQRCHNPSSAPYRGYGGRGIKVCEEWRNDYGQFETDVWHLFIEGLKTYGEDISIDRIDNDAGYFLGNVRFVDQKVQSNNRRAPRKRKQSIGKTQVTTDF
;
A
#
# COMPACT_ATOMS: atom_id res chain seq x y z
N MET A 1 -29.24 -23.80 25.23
CA MET A 1 -30.46 -24.64 25.20
C MET A 1 -30.38 -25.58 24.00
N LYS A 2 -30.70 -26.86 24.19
CA LYS A 2 -30.79 -27.83 23.09
C LYS A 2 -32.17 -27.66 22.42
N GLU A 3 -32.20 -27.60 21.11
CA GLU A 3 -33.41 -27.55 20.27
C GLU A 3 -33.49 -28.83 19.42
N LYS A 4 -34.65 -29.13 18.85
CA LYS A 4 -34.86 -30.32 18.00
C LYS A 4 -35.31 -29.88 16.62
N CYS A 5 -34.66 -30.38 15.55
CA CYS A 5 -35.05 -30.03 14.18
C CYS A 5 -36.34 -30.77 13.85
N VAL A 6 -37.36 -30.01 13.45
CA VAL A 6 -38.72 -30.51 13.23
C VAL A 6 -38.84 -31.47 12.05
N VAL A 7 -37.81 -31.52 11.18
CA VAL A 7 -37.82 -32.36 9.97
C VAL A 7 -37.10 -33.70 10.18
N CYS A 8 -35.90 -33.72 10.78
CA CYS A 8 -35.15 -34.97 11.02
C CYS A 8 -35.13 -35.46 12.48
N GLY A 9 -35.72 -34.69 13.40
CA GLY A 9 -35.83 -35.04 14.82
C GLY A 9 -34.52 -35.02 15.62
N ILE A 10 -33.41 -34.54 15.05
CA ILE A 10 -32.11 -34.47 15.71
C ILE A 10 -32.08 -33.31 16.72
N GLU A 11 -31.59 -33.59 17.94
CA GLU A 11 -31.30 -32.57 18.95
C GLU A 11 -29.98 -31.85 18.68
N TYR A 12 -29.94 -30.54 18.92
CA TYR A 12 -28.79 -29.69 18.64
C TYR A 12 -28.69 -28.47 19.54
N VAL A 13 -27.50 -27.90 19.64
CA VAL A 13 -27.28 -26.62 20.32
C VAL A 13 -27.42 -25.49 19.30
N LYS A 14 -28.35 -24.55 19.54
CA LYS A 14 -28.63 -23.44 18.61
C LYS A 14 -27.38 -22.59 18.37
N ASN A 15 -26.85 -22.62 17.15
CA ASN A 15 -25.79 -21.71 16.68
C ASN A 15 -25.96 -21.41 15.17
N ARG A 16 -25.32 -20.35 14.67
CA ARG A 16 -25.40 -19.94 13.24
C ARG A 16 -24.98 -21.03 12.25
N HIS A 17 -24.12 -21.97 12.67
CA HIS A 17 -23.68 -23.09 11.85
C HIS A 17 -24.81 -24.11 11.65
N TRP A 18 -25.66 -24.28 12.68
CA TRP A 18 -26.78 -25.21 12.69
C TRP A 18 -27.97 -24.71 11.86
N GLN A 19 -28.28 -23.41 11.98
CA GLN A 19 -29.30 -22.75 11.15
C GLN A 19 -29.02 -22.87 9.65
N ARG A 20 -27.75 -22.92 9.23
CA ARG A 20 -27.34 -23.12 7.82
C ARG A 20 -27.30 -24.58 7.36
N PHE A 21 -27.30 -25.55 8.28
CA PHE A 21 -27.15 -26.98 7.97
C PHE A 21 -28.50 -27.72 7.88
N CYS A 22 -29.40 -27.57 8.86
CA CYS A 22 -30.76 -28.17 8.80
C CYS A 22 -31.63 -27.51 7.69
N SER A 23 -31.36 -26.25 7.31
CA SER A 23 -32.12 -25.55 6.24
C SER A 23 -31.74 -25.93 4.80
N ARG A 24 -30.54 -26.49 4.55
CA ARG A 24 -30.07 -26.78 3.18
C ARG A 24 -30.01 -28.27 2.82
N ASN A 25 -29.94 -29.17 3.80
CA ASN A 25 -29.73 -30.60 3.58
C ASN A 25 -30.39 -31.45 4.67
N CYS A 26 -31.70 -31.34 4.85
CA CYS A 26 -32.40 -32.23 5.76
C CYS A 26 -32.39 -33.66 5.19
N LYS A 27 -31.30 -34.39 5.44
CA LYS A 27 -31.10 -35.78 5.08
C LYS A 27 -31.06 -36.62 6.35
N ASP A 28 -31.44 -37.88 6.18
CA ASP A 28 -31.52 -38.95 7.17
C ASP A 28 -30.41 -38.91 8.26
N LYS A 29 -30.75 -39.38 9.47
CA LYS A 29 -29.86 -39.42 10.65
C LYS A 29 -28.51 -40.07 10.34
N GLU A 30 -28.48 -41.08 9.47
CA GLU A 30 -27.26 -41.76 9.04
C GLU A 30 -26.32 -40.83 8.26
N GLN A 31 -26.85 -40.03 7.32
CA GLN A 31 -26.08 -39.07 6.53
C GLN A 31 -25.47 -37.96 7.40
N TYR A 32 -26.16 -37.57 8.48
CA TYR A 32 -25.61 -36.64 9.45
C TYR A 32 -24.42 -37.24 10.20
N GLN A 33 -24.50 -38.50 10.64
CA GLN A 33 -23.38 -39.16 11.32
C GLN A 33 -22.16 -39.27 10.41
N ILE A 34 -22.37 -39.69 9.15
CA ILE A 34 -21.31 -39.75 8.14
C ILE A 34 -20.66 -38.36 7.93
N HIS A 35 -21.46 -37.30 7.82
CA HIS A 35 -20.92 -35.94 7.67
C HIS A 35 -20.12 -35.50 8.92
N ARG A 36 -20.65 -35.77 10.12
CA ARG A 36 -19.99 -35.45 11.39
C ARG A 36 -18.67 -36.18 11.53
N GLU A 37 -18.63 -37.46 11.20
CA GLU A 37 -17.42 -38.29 11.22
C GLU A 37 -16.40 -37.80 10.19
N LYS A 38 -16.81 -37.49 8.96
CA LYS A 38 -15.93 -36.88 7.94
C LYS A 38 -15.33 -35.55 8.41
N LYS A 39 -16.13 -34.71 9.07
CA LYS A 39 -15.64 -33.43 9.63
C LYS A 39 -14.65 -33.63 10.77
N LEU A 40 -14.91 -34.59 11.67
CA LEU A 40 -14.00 -34.95 12.77
C LEU A 40 -12.70 -35.57 12.26
N HIS A 41 -12.78 -36.46 11.28
CA HIS A 41 -11.64 -37.07 10.59
C HIS A 41 -10.79 -36.00 9.89
N ASN A 42 -11.41 -35.13 9.09
CA ASN A 42 -10.71 -34.03 8.42
C ASN A 42 -10.10 -33.03 9.43
N ALA A 43 -10.77 -32.75 10.55
CA ALA A 43 -10.21 -31.92 11.61
C ALA A 43 -8.97 -32.57 12.27
N LYS A 44 -8.95 -33.90 12.43
CA LYS A 44 -7.77 -34.64 12.93
C LYS A 44 -6.62 -34.64 11.90
N ILE A 45 -6.91 -34.84 10.62
CA ILE A 45 -5.89 -34.90 9.56
C ILE A 45 -5.30 -33.52 9.23
N TYR A 46 -6.15 -32.48 9.12
CA TYR A 46 -5.77 -31.16 8.61
C TYR A 46 -5.71 -30.05 9.68
N GLY A 47 -6.23 -30.29 10.89
CA GLY A 47 -6.43 -29.26 11.91
C GLY A 47 -5.14 -28.63 12.48
N SER A 48 -4.03 -29.37 12.55
CA SER A 48 -2.75 -28.84 13.04
C SER A 48 -1.90 -28.18 11.92
N LYS A 49 -1.90 -28.76 10.71
CA LYS A 49 -1.18 -28.23 9.53
C LYS A 49 -1.75 -26.88 9.05
N ASN A 50 -3.06 -26.66 9.23
CA ASN A 50 -3.71 -25.38 8.91
C ASN A 50 -3.44 -24.26 9.92
N LYS A 51 -3.18 -24.56 11.21
CA LYS A 51 -2.87 -23.53 12.22
C LYS A 51 -1.50 -22.88 11.96
N LYS A 52 -0.46 -23.68 11.70
CA LYS A 52 0.90 -23.17 11.42
C LYS A 52 0.96 -22.37 10.11
N ARG A 53 0.37 -22.91 9.02
CA ARG A 53 0.27 -22.18 7.74
C ARG A 53 -0.46 -20.85 7.90
N LYS A 54 -1.63 -20.85 8.56
CA LYS A 54 -2.41 -19.62 8.82
C LYS A 54 -1.64 -18.60 9.67
N ALA A 55 -0.84 -19.05 10.64
CA ALA A 55 0.02 -18.17 11.42
C ALA A 55 1.13 -17.51 10.57
N ILE A 56 1.80 -18.27 9.69
CA ILE A 56 2.81 -17.75 8.76
C ILE A 56 2.19 -16.74 7.79
N THR A 57 1.07 -17.10 7.14
CA THR A 57 0.37 -16.19 6.21
C THR A 57 -0.08 -14.91 6.91
N ASN A 58 -0.60 -15.00 8.15
CA ASN A 58 -0.98 -13.83 8.94
C ASN A 58 0.24 -12.96 9.30
N LYS A 59 1.40 -13.56 9.60
CA LYS A 59 2.63 -12.81 9.90
C LYS A 59 3.11 -12.03 8.67
N ILE A 60 3.11 -12.67 7.49
CA ILE A 60 3.46 -12.03 6.22
C ILE A 60 2.50 -10.88 5.90
N TRP A 61 1.19 -11.12 6.03
CA TRP A 61 0.17 -10.09 5.80
C TRP A 61 0.33 -8.88 6.73
N ARG A 62 0.61 -9.10 8.02
CA ARG A 62 0.86 -8.01 8.99
C ARG A 62 2.10 -7.20 8.63
N ALA A 63 3.18 -7.87 8.22
CA ALA A 63 4.41 -7.21 7.79
C ALA A 63 4.18 -6.37 6.52
N LYS A 64 3.52 -6.94 5.49
CA LYS A 64 3.14 -6.19 4.28
C LYS A 64 2.31 -4.96 4.64
N LYS A 65 1.27 -5.12 5.47
CA LYS A 65 0.38 -4.03 5.87
C LYS A 65 1.08 -2.91 6.66
N LYS A 66 2.14 -3.23 7.41
CA LYS A 66 2.99 -2.24 8.08
C LYS A 66 3.73 -1.36 7.07
N ILE A 67 4.18 -1.95 5.96
CA ILE A 67 4.98 -1.33 4.89
C ILE A 67 4.09 -0.57 3.89
N GLU A 68 2.91 -1.11 3.57
CA GLU A 68 1.93 -0.56 2.63
C GLU A 68 1.37 0.81 3.07
N LYS A 69 1.06 0.97 4.36
CA LYS A 69 0.56 2.24 4.91
C LYS A 69 1.49 3.43 4.61
N PRO A 70 2.81 3.34 4.89
CA PRO A 70 3.76 4.35 4.48
C PRO A 70 3.80 4.62 2.97
N LEU A 71 3.65 3.58 2.12
CA LEU A 71 3.67 3.74 0.67
C LEU A 71 2.45 4.53 0.16
N TYR A 72 1.26 4.17 0.65
CA TYR A 72 0.02 4.89 0.36
C TYR A 72 0.10 6.38 0.72
N LYS A 73 0.66 6.73 1.88
CA LYS A 73 0.85 8.13 2.28
C LYS A 73 1.73 8.92 1.29
N ARG A 74 2.75 8.28 0.72
CA ARG A 74 3.65 8.90 -0.26
C ARG A 74 2.95 9.09 -1.61
N TRP A 75 2.13 8.12 -2.00
CA TRP A 75 1.23 8.25 -3.16
C TRP A 75 0.25 9.42 -2.99
N ASP A 76 -0.50 9.45 -1.89
CA ASP A 76 -1.44 10.55 -1.63
C ASP A 76 -0.72 11.90 -1.63
N SER A 77 0.41 12.02 -0.93
CA SER A 77 1.22 13.24 -0.94
C SER A 77 1.70 13.63 -2.34
N MET A 78 2.03 12.68 -3.22
CA MET A 78 2.36 12.93 -4.62
C MET A 78 1.15 13.48 -5.38
N ILE A 79 -0.04 12.91 -5.20
CA ILE A 79 -1.29 13.39 -5.81
C ILE A 79 -1.63 14.81 -5.33
N GLN A 80 -1.58 15.06 -4.03
CA GLN A 80 -1.86 16.39 -3.45
C GLN A 80 -0.92 17.46 -4.03
N ARG A 81 0.38 17.15 -4.16
CA ARG A 81 1.36 18.06 -4.77
C ARG A 81 1.02 18.43 -6.21
N CYS A 82 0.54 17.48 -7.02
CA CYS A 82 0.37 17.72 -8.46
C CYS A 82 -1.04 18.18 -8.85
N HIS A 83 -2.07 17.82 -8.07
CA HIS A 83 -3.47 17.92 -8.51
C HIS A 83 -4.40 18.67 -7.55
N ASN A 84 -3.92 19.10 -6.38
CA ASN A 84 -4.72 19.89 -5.45
C ASN A 84 -4.22 21.35 -5.41
N PRO A 85 -4.88 22.30 -6.11
CA PRO A 85 -4.51 23.72 -6.12
C PRO A 85 -4.46 24.38 -4.73
N SER A 86 -5.25 23.87 -3.78
CA SER A 86 -5.29 24.38 -2.40
C SER A 86 -4.14 23.86 -1.54
N SER A 87 -3.37 22.88 -2.03
CA SER A 87 -2.22 22.33 -1.32
C SER A 87 -1.05 23.32 -1.38
N ALA A 88 -0.45 23.65 -0.23
CA ALA A 88 0.72 24.53 -0.15
C ALA A 88 1.85 24.20 -1.16
N PRO A 89 2.25 22.93 -1.38
CA PRO A 89 3.27 22.61 -2.36
C PRO A 89 2.81 22.75 -3.82
N TYR A 90 1.51 22.85 -4.12
CA TYR A 90 1.00 22.79 -5.50
C TYR A 90 1.69 23.74 -6.46
N ARG A 91 1.95 24.99 -6.02
CA ARG A 91 2.62 26.01 -6.84
C ARG A 91 4.00 25.55 -7.36
N GLY A 92 4.70 24.72 -6.60
CA GLY A 92 6.02 24.16 -6.96
C GLY A 92 5.96 22.87 -7.79
N TYR A 93 4.76 22.31 -8.00
CA TYR A 93 4.54 21.05 -8.70
C TYR A 93 3.44 21.23 -9.75
N GLY A 94 2.16 21.00 -9.40
CA GLY A 94 1.04 21.13 -10.34
C GLY A 94 0.95 22.49 -11.02
N GLY A 95 1.25 23.58 -10.30
CA GLY A 95 1.33 24.93 -10.86
C GLY A 95 2.44 25.14 -11.90
N ARG A 96 3.41 24.21 -12.00
CA ARG A 96 4.45 24.19 -13.04
C ARG A 96 4.12 23.24 -14.19
N GLY A 97 2.97 22.56 -14.15
CA GLY A 97 2.61 21.52 -15.12
C GLY A 97 3.17 20.13 -14.80
N ILE A 98 3.77 19.92 -13.62
CA ILE A 98 4.21 18.58 -13.18
C ILE A 98 2.97 17.76 -12.85
N LYS A 99 2.87 16.57 -13.46
CA LYS A 99 1.74 15.65 -13.30
C LYS A 99 2.22 14.26 -12.87
N VAL A 100 1.29 13.50 -12.31
CA VAL A 100 1.42 12.05 -12.13
C VAL A 100 0.89 11.38 -13.40
N CYS A 101 1.52 10.29 -13.85
CA CYS A 101 0.98 9.50 -14.95
C CYS A 101 -0.44 8.99 -14.63
N GLU A 102 -1.25 8.79 -15.66
CA GLU A 102 -2.68 8.60 -15.50
C GLU A 102 -3.00 7.30 -14.74
N GLU A 103 -2.23 6.25 -15.02
CA GLU A 103 -2.34 4.93 -14.41
C GLU A 103 -2.16 5.03 -12.90
N TRP A 104 -1.11 5.70 -12.46
CA TRP A 104 -0.84 5.89 -11.03
C TRP A 104 -1.83 6.87 -10.38
N ARG A 105 -2.31 7.87 -11.12
CA ARG A 105 -3.27 8.84 -10.60
C ARG A 105 -4.61 8.20 -10.30
N ASN A 106 -5.05 7.28 -11.16
CA ASN A 106 -6.38 6.69 -11.09
C ASN A 106 -6.38 5.34 -10.34
N ASP A 107 -5.23 4.68 -10.20
CA ASP A 107 -5.10 3.39 -9.53
C ASP A 107 -3.86 3.31 -8.61
N TYR A 108 -4.11 3.28 -7.30
CA TYR A 108 -3.07 3.05 -6.30
C TYR A 108 -2.44 1.65 -6.42
N GLY A 109 -3.19 0.63 -6.83
CA GLY A 109 -2.68 -0.73 -6.99
C GLY A 109 -1.63 -0.83 -8.10
N GLN A 110 -1.82 -0.08 -9.19
CA GLN A 110 -0.82 0.02 -10.26
C GLN A 110 0.44 0.73 -9.76
N PHE A 111 0.29 1.86 -9.07
CA PHE A 111 1.41 2.55 -8.42
C PHE A 111 2.16 1.62 -7.45
N GLU A 112 1.45 0.93 -6.55
CA GLU A 112 2.05 0.00 -5.58
C GLU A 112 2.88 -1.05 -6.31
N THR A 113 2.32 -1.68 -7.33
CA THR A 113 2.97 -2.77 -8.08
C THR A 113 4.24 -2.28 -8.76
N ASP A 114 4.18 -1.15 -9.46
CA ASP A 114 5.32 -0.63 -10.22
C ASP A 114 6.48 -0.23 -9.32
N VAL A 115 6.18 0.41 -8.17
CA VAL A 115 7.21 0.99 -7.30
C VAL A 115 7.58 0.10 -6.11
N TRP A 116 6.96 -1.08 -5.95
CA TRP A 116 7.17 -1.96 -4.81
C TRP A 116 8.65 -2.30 -4.62
N HIS A 117 9.32 -2.68 -5.71
CA HIS A 117 10.73 -3.05 -5.68
C HIS A 117 11.61 -1.86 -5.26
N LEU A 118 11.41 -0.67 -5.87
CA LEU A 118 12.12 0.56 -5.51
C LEU A 118 11.92 0.95 -4.04
N PHE A 119 10.71 0.77 -3.53
CA PHE A 119 10.40 1.08 -2.14
C PHE A 119 11.12 0.14 -1.18
N ILE A 120 11.12 -1.15 -1.46
CA ILE A 120 11.85 -2.15 -0.66
C ILE A 120 13.36 -1.90 -0.71
N GLU A 121 13.91 -1.56 -1.87
CA GLU A 121 15.33 -1.20 -2.01
C GLU A 121 15.68 0.06 -1.23
N GLY A 122 14.83 1.09 -1.30
CA GLY A 122 14.97 2.30 -0.49
C GLY A 122 14.96 1.99 1.01
N LEU A 123 14.03 1.15 1.48
CA LEU A 123 13.96 0.75 2.90
C LEU A 123 15.21 0.00 3.35
N LYS A 124 15.74 -0.88 2.50
CA LYS A 124 16.98 -1.62 2.80
C LYS A 124 18.21 -0.70 2.84
N THR A 125 18.25 0.29 1.96
CA THR A 125 19.43 1.15 1.79
C THR A 125 19.46 2.28 2.81
N TYR A 126 18.31 2.89 3.10
CA TYR A 126 18.22 4.15 3.86
C TYR A 126 17.38 4.04 5.14
N GLY A 127 16.73 2.91 5.41
CA GLY A 127 15.87 2.73 6.58
C GLY A 127 14.43 3.22 6.38
N GLU A 128 13.68 3.40 7.48
CA GLU A 128 12.24 3.74 7.43
C GLU A 128 11.98 5.19 6.96
N ASP A 129 12.97 6.08 7.10
CA ASP A 129 12.87 7.53 6.85
C ASP A 129 13.15 7.95 5.39
N ILE A 130 12.57 7.22 4.44
CA ILE A 130 12.67 7.51 3.00
C ILE A 130 11.52 8.36 2.48
N SER A 131 11.73 9.11 1.42
CA SER A 131 10.70 9.87 0.69
C SER A 131 10.71 9.50 -0.79
N ILE A 132 9.59 9.76 -1.47
CA ILE A 132 9.52 9.65 -2.92
C ILE A 132 10.13 10.91 -3.54
N ASP A 133 11.17 10.72 -4.35
CA ASP A 133 11.91 11.78 -5.05
C ASP A 133 11.81 11.57 -6.57
N ARG A 134 12.02 12.65 -7.32
CA ARG A 134 12.09 12.60 -8.79
C ARG A 134 13.54 12.65 -9.24
N ILE A 135 13.90 11.83 -10.22
CA ILE A 135 15.28 11.78 -10.76
C ILE A 135 15.55 13.08 -11.53
N ASP A 136 14.66 13.42 -12.46
CA ASP A 136 14.51 14.71 -13.12
C ASP A 136 13.38 15.52 -12.45
N ASN A 137 13.77 16.65 -11.87
CA ASN A 137 12.87 17.56 -11.15
C ASN A 137 11.88 18.33 -12.03
N ASP A 138 12.17 18.45 -13.32
CA ASP A 138 11.32 19.16 -14.28
C ASP A 138 10.31 18.20 -14.94
N ALA A 139 10.54 16.88 -14.84
CA ALA A 139 9.62 15.85 -15.29
C ALA A 139 8.55 15.44 -14.23
N GLY A 140 7.56 14.66 -14.69
CA GLY A 140 6.43 14.15 -13.92
C GLY A 140 6.74 12.96 -13.00
N TYR A 141 5.73 12.40 -12.35
CA TYR A 141 5.85 11.15 -11.60
C TYR A 141 5.44 9.96 -12.48
N PHE A 142 6.40 9.08 -12.75
CA PHE A 142 6.24 7.81 -13.46
C PHE A 142 7.43 6.90 -13.11
N LEU A 143 7.34 5.60 -13.42
CA LEU A 143 8.30 4.58 -12.96
C LEU A 143 9.76 4.93 -13.29
N GLY A 144 10.02 5.44 -14.50
CA GLY A 144 11.37 5.83 -14.94
C GLY A 144 11.90 7.14 -14.35
N ASN A 145 11.10 7.91 -13.62
CA ASN A 145 11.50 9.20 -13.04
C ASN A 145 11.31 9.26 -11.53
N VAL A 146 11.08 8.13 -10.87
CA VAL A 146 10.86 8.07 -9.41
C VAL A 146 11.92 7.21 -8.75
N ARG A 147 12.32 7.62 -7.54
CA ARG A 147 13.16 6.83 -6.63
C ARG A 147 12.73 7.03 -5.18
N PHE A 148 13.14 6.12 -4.30
CA PHE A 148 13.01 6.30 -2.85
C PHE A 148 14.38 6.53 -2.23
N VAL A 149 14.52 7.66 -1.56
CA VAL A 149 15.79 8.11 -0.99
C VAL A 149 15.59 8.77 0.37
N ASP A 150 16.64 8.92 1.15
CA ASP A 150 16.60 9.69 2.40
C ASP A 150 16.55 11.21 2.12
N GLN A 151 16.36 11.99 3.20
CA GLN A 151 16.32 13.45 3.10
C GLN A 151 17.67 14.04 2.65
N LYS A 152 18.79 13.38 2.93
CA LYS A 152 20.13 13.85 2.58
C LYS A 152 20.33 13.82 1.06
N VAL A 153 19.98 12.71 0.42
CA VAL A 153 20.03 12.55 -1.04
C VAL A 153 19.02 13.48 -1.71
N GLN A 154 17.81 13.61 -1.15
CA GLN A 154 16.81 14.54 -1.68
C GLN A 154 17.29 16.00 -1.63
N SER A 155 18.03 16.39 -0.59
CA SER A 155 18.56 17.75 -0.43
C SER A 155 19.61 18.08 -1.49
N ASN A 156 20.42 17.11 -1.89
CA ASN A 156 21.38 17.29 -2.98
C ASN A 156 20.70 17.45 -4.35
N ASN A 157 19.48 16.95 -4.49
CA ASN A 157 18.64 17.13 -5.69
C ASN A 157 17.81 18.42 -5.64
N ARG A 158 17.93 19.28 -4.63
CA ARG A 158 17.25 20.59 -4.63
C ARG A 158 17.93 21.53 -5.61
N ARG A 159 17.10 22.28 -6.35
CA ARG A 159 17.57 23.38 -7.21
C ARG A 159 18.46 24.32 -6.39
N ALA A 160 19.66 24.60 -6.87
CA ALA A 160 20.51 25.61 -6.26
C ALA A 160 19.75 26.94 -6.17
N PRO A 161 19.86 27.69 -5.06
CA PRO A 161 19.27 29.01 -4.99
C PRO A 161 19.79 29.85 -6.15
N ARG A 162 18.91 30.60 -6.83
CA ARG A 162 19.32 31.55 -7.88
C ARG A 162 20.41 32.43 -7.29
N LYS A 163 21.65 32.33 -7.78
CA LYS A 163 22.69 33.31 -7.47
C LYS A 163 22.10 34.68 -7.82
N ARG A 164 21.98 35.59 -6.85
CA ARG A 164 21.66 37.00 -7.12
C ARG A 164 22.67 37.44 -8.18
N LYS A 165 22.20 37.91 -9.34
CA LYS A 165 23.07 38.56 -10.33
C LYS A 165 23.80 39.66 -9.56
N GLN A 166 25.09 39.49 -9.29
CA GLN A 166 25.92 40.61 -8.84
C GLN A 166 25.82 41.64 -9.96
N SER A 167 25.36 42.85 -9.61
CA SER A 167 25.39 43.99 -10.50
C SER A 167 26.82 44.12 -11.01
N ILE A 168 27.02 43.96 -12.32
CA ILE A 168 28.29 44.23 -12.97
C ILE A 168 28.62 45.69 -12.65
N GLY A 169 29.66 45.91 -11.85
CA GLY A 169 30.17 47.24 -11.57
C GLY A 169 30.53 47.90 -12.89
N LYS A 170 30.00 49.10 -13.13
CA LYS A 170 30.41 49.94 -14.26
C LYS A 170 31.89 50.25 -14.09
N THR A 171 32.74 49.71 -14.96
CA THR A 171 34.13 50.15 -15.09
C THR A 171 34.11 51.60 -15.57
N GLN A 172 34.54 52.53 -14.72
CA GLN A 172 34.85 53.89 -15.14
C GLN A 172 36.11 53.81 -16.02
N VAL A 173 35.99 54.27 -17.27
CA VAL A 173 37.12 54.50 -18.16
C VAL A 173 37.70 55.85 -17.75
N THR A 174 38.91 55.86 -17.19
CA THR A 174 39.70 57.08 -17.01
C THR A 174 40.50 57.30 -18.28
N THR A 175 40.11 58.31 -19.06
CA THR A 175 40.91 58.85 -20.16
C THR A 175 41.89 59.86 -19.58
N ASP A 176 43.16 59.49 -19.50
CA ASP A 176 44.25 60.44 -19.26
C ASP A 176 44.89 60.79 -20.62
N PHE A 177 44.81 62.08 -20.98
CA PHE A 177 45.63 62.74 -21.99
C PHE A 177 46.75 63.51 -21.28
#